data_AF-A0A4R0PIN1-F1
#
_entry.id   AF-A0A4R0PIN1-F1
#
_cell.length_a   1.000
_cell.length_b   1.000
_cell.length_c   1.000
_cell.angle_alpha   90.00
_cell.angle_beta   90.00
_cell.angle_gamma   90.00
#
_symmetry.space_group_name_H-M   'P 1'
#
loop_
_entity.id
_entity.type
_entity.pdbx_description
1 polymer ?
#
loop_
_entity_poly.entity_id
_entity_poly.type
_entity_poly.pdbx_seq_one_letter_code
_entity_poly.pdbx_strand_id
1 'polypeptide(L)'
;MKHWTEPNGNFIMNIPVDWQYKNIVFEDVEEVSPFSFEPYEKSFGCFQISCYPLSEKGINPNLPIQQSNAELEWAMTKINDEEFDVIIFYAQVDDLLCMSKFISLIANRKNKRLIEQINHSEKVLKSIRVIPKSDRKHASDLNKYDNFISSLIGSHDLLNKAYKSNSYIELVAILSNQIDAYLRLTIILHEQLINKTDDIEIKYLFQGENEKGIMERKIYEKAFEISIINEEIFKELNNLYNLRNRVIHRYIISFLKTRDIAKIAYDYTLLNETVRLILKSYEEKQIGLGFGIYGKGFSRKDNFDDLDYKRAYAMANDKHLIKELKRKL
;
A
#
# COMPACT_ATOMS: atom_id res chain seq x y z
N MET A 1 8.97 -12.16 5.41
CA MET A 1 8.40 -10.94 6.02
C MET A 1 8.07 -9.93 4.92
N LYS A 2 7.03 -9.13 5.11
CA LYS A 2 6.67 -7.94 4.31
C LYS A 2 6.77 -6.69 5.18
N HIS A 3 7.06 -5.56 4.56
CA HIS A 3 7.15 -4.27 5.23
C HIS A 3 5.76 -3.74 5.58
N TRP A 4 5.67 -2.97 6.66
CA TRP A 4 4.49 -2.19 7.01
C TRP A 4 4.93 -0.88 7.68
N THR A 5 4.32 0.21 7.25
CA THR A 5 4.56 1.56 7.78
C THR A 5 3.31 2.03 8.47
N GLU A 6 3.47 2.60 9.66
CA GLU A 6 2.35 3.22 10.36
C GLU A 6 1.80 4.40 9.55
N PRO A 7 0.47 4.59 9.43
CA PRO A 7 -0.13 5.60 8.56
C PRO A 7 0.40 7.03 8.72
N ASN A 8 0.72 7.42 9.95
CA ASN A 8 1.29 8.74 10.27
C ASN A 8 2.82 8.78 10.24
N GLY A 9 3.46 7.67 9.87
CA GLY A 9 4.91 7.55 9.76
C GLY A 9 5.64 7.55 11.09
N ASN A 10 5.00 7.15 12.20
CA ASN A 10 5.66 7.12 13.51
C ASN A 10 6.66 5.97 13.64
N PHE A 11 6.37 4.83 13.02
CA PHE A 11 7.25 3.67 13.03
C PHE A 11 7.06 2.82 11.78
N ILE A 12 8.07 2.00 11.50
CA ILE A 12 8.01 0.91 10.52
C ILE A 12 8.23 -0.42 11.22
N MET A 13 7.75 -1.49 10.60
CA MET A 13 8.05 -2.86 11.02
C MET A 13 7.99 -3.83 9.85
N ASN A 14 8.48 -5.03 10.09
CA ASN A 14 8.31 -6.16 9.19
C ASN A 14 7.34 -7.15 9.83
N ILE A 15 6.30 -7.54 9.11
CA ILE A 15 5.33 -8.56 9.53
C ILE A 15 5.46 -9.82 8.68
N PRO A 16 5.02 -11.00 9.15
CA PRO A 16 4.94 -12.19 8.31
C PRO A 16 4.10 -11.93 7.04
N VAL A 17 4.49 -12.55 5.93
CA VAL A 17 3.84 -12.27 4.62
C VAL A 17 2.38 -12.74 4.63
N ASP A 18 2.10 -13.80 5.38
CA ASP A 18 0.80 -14.40 5.60
C ASP A 18 -0.03 -13.72 6.69
N TRP A 19 0.44 -12.60 7.24
CA TRP A 19 -0.32 -11.77 8.18
C TRP A 19 -1.02 -10.61 7.46
N GLN A 20 -2.22 -10.29 7.92
CA GLN A 20 -3.10 -9.23 7.46
C GLN A 20 -3.15 -8.12 8.51
N TYR A 21 -3.13 -6.87 8.07
CA TYR A 21 -3.51 -5.73 8.89
C TYR A 21 -5.04 -5.68 9.02
N LYS A 22 -5.56 -5.79 10.25
CA LYS A 22 -6.98 -6.08 10.51
C LYS A 22 -7.86 -4.85 10.62
N ASN A 23 -7.32 -3.67 10.93
CA ASN A 23 -8.14 -2.48 11.12
C ASN A 23 -8.90 -2.10 9.82
N ILE A 24 -8.26 -2.26 8.66
CA ILE A 24 -8.87 -2.00 7.34
C ILE A 24 -9.96 -3.01 6.94
N VAL A 25 -10.13 -4.10 7.68
CA VAL A 25 -11.11 -5.16 7.38
C VAL A 25 -12.48 -4.83 7.95
N PHE A 26 -12.53 -4.02 8.99
CA PHE A 26 -13.77 -3.67 9.68
C PHE A 26 -14.26 -2.30 9.20
N GLU A 27 -15.56 -2.21 8.90
CA GLU A 27 -16.22 -0.94 8.61
C GLU A 27 -16.23 -0.05 9.87
N ASP A 28 -16.19 1.27 9.70
CA ASP A 28 -16.28 2.29 10.76
C ASP A 28 -15.16 2.25 11.83
N VAL A 29 -14.04 1.59 11.56
CA VAL A 29 -12.84 1.65 12.42
C VAL A 29 -11.95 2.81 11.97
N GLU A 30 -11.74 3.77 12.87
CA GLU A 30 -10.77 4.84 12.63
C GLU A 30 -9.35 4.26 12.46
N GLU A 31 -8.60 4.83 11.53
CA GLU A 31 -7.21 4.45 11.22
C GLU A 31 -6.25 5.00 12.28
N VAL A 32 -6.43 4.55 13.53
CA VAL A 32 -5.69 4.97 14.72
C VAL A 32 -5.23 3.77 15.55
N SER A 33 -4.29 4.01 16.48
CA SER A 33 -3.84 2.98 17.42
C SER A 33 -5.00 2.42 18.25
N PRO A 34 -5.06 1.10 18.50
CA PRO A 34 -4.04 0.09 18.18
C PRO A 34 -4.16 -0.50 16.76
N PHE A 35 -3.02 -0.75 16.14
CA PHE A 35 -2.90 -1.43 14.84
C PHE A 35 -2.81 -2.93 15.04
N SER A 36 -3.75 -3.69 14.48
CA SER A 36 -3.93 -5.11 14.75
C SER A 36 -3.52 -5.99 13.57
N PHE A 37 -2.85 -7.11 13.84
CA PHE A 37 -2.29 -8.01 12.83
C PHE A 37 -2.53 -9.46 13.20
N GLU A 38 -2.99 -10.23 12.21
CA GLU A 38 -3.31 -11.66 12.36
C GLU A 38 -3.01 -12.42 11.08
N PRO A 39 -2.75 -13.74 11.13
CA PRO A 39 -2.72 -14.55 9.91
C PRO A 39 -4.01 -14.41 9.09
N TYR A 40 -3.91 -14.42 7.75
CA TYR A 40 -5.12 -14.39 6.89
C TYR A 40 -6.07 -15.57 7.15
N GLU A 41 -5.58 -16.67 7.70
CA GLU A 41 -6.34 -17.87 8.01
C GLU A 41 -5.94 -18.46 9.36
N LYS A 42 -6.92 -18.97 10.11
CA LYS A 42 -6.71 -19.74 11.35
C LYS A 42 -5.83 -18.97 12.36
N SER A 43 -6.25 -17.75 12.64
CA SER A 43 -5.71 -16.92 13.72
C SER A 43 -5.89 -17.62 15.07
N PHE A 44 -4.83 -17.69 15.87
CA PHE A 44 -4.86 -18.22 17.25
C PHE A 44 -4.58 -17.12 18.29
N GLY A 45 -4.23 -15.93 17.82
CA GLY A 45 -4.03 -14.73 18.61
C GLY A 45 -3.86 -13.52 17.71
N CYS A 46 -3.94 -12.34 18.32
CA CYS A 46 -3.84 -11.05 17.66
C CYS A 46 -2.61 -10.31 18.16
N PHE A 47 -1.74 -9.91 17.23
CA PHE A 47 -0.64 -8.99 17.52
C PHE A 47 -1.13 -7.56 17.34
N GLN A 48 -0.96 -6.73 18.35
CA GLN A 48 -1.30 -5.32 18.30
C GLN A 48 -0.08 -4.46 18.59
N ILE A 49 -0.04 -3.28 18.00
CA ILE A 49 0.93 -2.25 18.31
C ILE A 49 0.27 -0.88 18.34
N SER A 50 0.72 -0.06 19.27
CA SER A 50 0.25 1.29 19.50
C SER A 50 1.41 2.17 19.88
N CYS A 51 1.42 3.41 19.42
CA CYS A 51 2.39 4.42 19.81
C CYS A 51 1.64 5.66 20.27
N TYR A 52 2.03 6.20 21.42
CA TYR A 52 1.39 7.38 22.00
C TYR A 52 2.44 8.45 22.30
N PRO A 53 2.15 9.74 22.10
CA PRO A 53 3.05 10.81 22.53
C PRO A 53 3.34 10.73 24.02
N LEU A 54 4.61 10.78 24.41
CA LEU A 54 5.01 10.87 25.82
C LEU A 54 4.51 12.18 26.47
N SER A 55 4.28 13.23 25.69
CA SER A 55 3.64 14.46 26.17
C SER A 55 2.22 14.23 26.69
N GLU A 56 1.54 13.17 26.25
CA GLU A 56 0.17 12.84 26.67
C GLU A 56 0.14 11.73 27.72
N LYS A 57 1.01 10.72 27.60
CA LYS A 57 1.05 9.55 28.50
C LYS A 57 1.96 9.71 29.71
N GLY A 58 2.85 10.71 29.69
CA GLY A 58 3.88 10.90 30.70
C GLY A 58 5.09 9.98 30.50
N ILE A 59 6.22 10.38 31.08
CA ILE A 59 7.47 9.60 31.05
C ILE A 59 7.50 8.67 32.26
N ASN A 60 7.75 7.38 32.02
CA ASN A 60 8.03 6.43 33.08
C ASN A 60 9.52 6.52 33.49
N PRO A 61 9.85 6.96 34.71
CA PRO A 61 11.24 7.14 35.15
C PRO A 61 11.99 5.81 35.32
N ASN A 62 11.28 4.68 35.41
CA ASN A 62 11.88 3.36 35.57
C ASN A 62 12.26 2.70 34.23
N LEU A 63 12.03 3.37 33.10
CA LEU A 63 12.37 2.89 31.77
C LEU A 63 13.26 3.91 31.06
N PRO A 64 14.37 3.48 30.44
CA PRO A 64 15.17 4.39 29.63
C PRO A 64 14.38 4.86 28.40
N ILE A 65 14.61 6.11 28.00
CA ILE A 65 14.20 6.60 26.68
C ILE A 65 15.29 6.19 25.69
N GLN A 66 14.91 5.38 24.72
CA GLN A 66 15.78 4.86 23.66
C GLN A 66 15.78 5.80 22.45
N GLN A 67 16.78 5.68 21.58
CA GLN A 67 16.88 6.51 20.38
C GLN A 67 16.04 5.92 19.23
N SER A 68 15.42 6.78 18.43
CA SER A 68 14.81 6.36 17.15
C SER A 68 15.84 5.74 16.20
N ASN A 69 15.33 5.02 15.19
CA ASN A 69 16.11 4.32 14.18
C ASN A 69 17.08 3.24 14.72
N ALA A 70 16.99 2.88 16.00
CA ALA A 70 17.75 1.79 16.62
C ALA A 70 16.89 0.53 16.86
N GLU A 71 17.54 -0.61 17.11
CA GLU A 71 16.85 -1.77 17.66
C GLU A 71 16.37 -1.46 19.08
N LEU A 72 15.13 -1.84 19.38
CA LEU A 72 14.47 -1.51 20.63
C LEU A 72 14.59 -2.65 21.65
N GLU A 73 14.96 -2.30 22.87
CA GLU A 73 14.86 -3.15 24.04
C GLU A 73 13.45 -3.02 24.63
N TRP A 74 12.72 -4.13 24.65
CA TRP A 74 11.33 -4.16 25.11
C TRP A 74 11.23 -4.68 26.53
N ALA A 75 10.61 -3.92 27.42
CA ALA A 75 10.15 -4.46 28.70
C ALA A 75 8.92 -5.34 28.46
N MET A 76 8.85 -6.48 29.14
CA MET A 76 7.77 -7.45 28.96
C MET A 76 7.03 -7.70 30.26
N THR A 77 5.71 -7.80 30.18
CA THR A 77 4.86 -8.30 31.24
C THR A 77 3.79 -9.24 30.68
N LYS A 78 3.27 -10.13 31.52
CA LYS A 78 2.17 -11.02 31.17
C LYS A 78 0.98 -10.72 32.07
N ILE A 79 -0.18 -10.55 31.45
CA ILE A 79 -1.46 -10.40 32.12
C ILE A 79 -2.30 -11.58 31.67
N ASN A 80 -2.81 -12.33 32.63
CA ASN A 80 -3.75 -13.42 32.38
C ASN A 80 -5.05 -13.05 33.09
N ASP A 81 -6.18 -13.15 32.40
CA ASP A 81 -7.50 -13.12 33.01
C ASP A 81 -8.19 -14.49 32.88
N GLU A 82 -9.50 -14.57 33.02
CA GLU A 82 -10.24 -15.84 32.96
C GLU A 82 -10.35 -16.41 31.54
N GLU A 83 -10.17 -15.59 30.50
CA GLU A 83 -10.43 -15.95 29.10
C GLU A 83 -9.18 -15.81 28.20
N PHE A 84 -8.33 -14.81 28.49
CA PHE A 84 -7.21 -14.41 27.64
C PHE A 84 -5.85 -14.48 28.34
N ASP A 85 -4.85 -14.85 27.54
CA ASP A 85 -3.44 -14.57 27.78
C ASP A 85 -3.03 -13.34 26.99
N VAL A 86 -2.49 -12.34 27.69
CA VAL A 86 -1.97 -11.12 27.09
C VAL A 86 -0.50 -10.95 27.46
N ILE A 87 0.36 -11.00 26.44
CA ILE A 87 1.77 -10.63 26.58
C ILE A 87 1.90 -9.18 26.13
N ILE A 88 2.37 -8.30 27.01
CA ILE A 88 2.53 -6.87 26.74
C ILE A 88 4.02 -6.56 26.67
N PHE A 89 4.41 -5.85 25.62
CA PHE A 89 5.73 -5.29 25.43
C PHE A 89 5.63 -3.78 25.38
N TYR A 90 6.53 -3.07 26.05
CA TYR A 90 6.54 -1.61 26.03
C TYR A 90 7.95 -1.04 26.07
N ALA A 91 8.14 0.11 25.42
CA ALA A 91 9.39 0.84 25.33
C ALA A 91 9.11 2.35 25.18
N GLN A 92 9.99 3.19 25.71
CA GLN A 92 9.98 4.64 25.46
C GLN A 92 11.07 4.95 24.44
N VAL A 93 10.72 5.66 23.37
CA VAL A 93 11.64 5.97 22.26
C VAL A 93 11.43 7.40 21.83
N ASP A 94 12.46 8.23 21.98
CA ASP A 94 12.40 9.69 21.80
C ASP A 94 11.16 10.33 22.44
N ASP A 95 10.16 10.70 21.63
CA ASP A 95 8.91 11.37 22.02
C ASP A 95 7.69 10.42 22.12
N LEU A 96 7.89 9.10 21.98
CA LEU A 96 6.81 8.10 21.92
C LEU A 96 6.92 7.02 23.00
N LEU A 97 5.77 6.62 23.54
CA LEU A 97 5.57 5.36 24.26
C LEU A 97 5.05 4.33 23.26
N CYS A 98 5.86 3.35 22.93
CA CYS A 98 5.47 2.21 22.11
C CYS A 98 4.94 1.10 23.02
N MET A 99 3.76 0.56 22.70
CA MET A 99 3.17 -0.57 23.39
C MET A 99 2.66 -1.58 22.36
N SER A 100 3.13 -2.81 22.49
CA SER A 100 2.68 -3.94 21.70
C SER A 100 2.07 -5.01 22.60
N LYS A 101 1.09 -5.74 22.07
CA LYS A 101 0.39 -6.80 22.79
C LYS A 101 0.25 -8.00 21.88
N PHE A 102 0.35 -9.19 22.47
CA PHE A 102 -0.11 -10.42 21.83
C PHE A 102 -1.22 -11.01 22.69
N ILE A 103 -2.43 -11.06 22.13
CA ILE A 103 -3.66 -11.48 22.81
C ILE A 103 -4.07 -12.83 22.27
N SER A 104 -4.32 -13.82 23.13
CA SER A 104 -4.76 -15.16 22.72
C SER A 104 -5.68 -15.80 23.74
N LEU A 105 -6.52 -16.73 23.29
CA LEU A 105 -7.42 -17.48 24.17
C LEU A 105 -6.64 -18.51 24.99
N ILE A 106 -6.97 -18.61 26.29
CA ILE A 106 -6.35 -19.60 27.21
C ILE A 106 -6.53 -21.04 26.71
N ALA A 107 -7.67 -21.32 26.07
CA ALA A 107 -7.97 -22.64 25.47
C ALA A 107 -6.91 -23.08 24.43
N ASN A 108 -6.18 -22.13 23.84
CA ASN A 108 -5.18 -22.39 22.81
C ASN A 108 -3.75 -22.53 23.36
N ARG A 109 -3.49 -22.39 24.68
CA ARG A 109 -2.14 -22.41 25.29
C ARG A 109 -1.24 -23.58 24.84
N LYS A 110 -1.83 -24.76 24.62
CA LYS A 110 -1.10 -25.98 24.22
C LYS A 110 -0.95 -26.14 22.70
N ASN A 111 -1.53 -25.22 21.91
CA ASN A 111 -1.50 -25.29 20.47
C ASN A 111 -0.12 -24.86 19.94
N LYS A 112 0.54 -25.74 19.18
CA LYS A 112 1.85 -25.43 18.58
C LYS A 112 1.82 -24.21 17.66
N ARG A 113 0.69 -23.95 16.99
CA ARG A 113 0.53 -22.77 16.12
C ARG A 113 0.46 -21.46 16.91
N LEU A 114 -0.07 -21.49 18.12
CA LEU A 114 -0.05 -20.32 19.00
C LEU A 114 1.39 -19.95 19.35
N ILE A 115 2.19 -20.95 19.74
CA ILE A 115 3.62 -20.76 20.06
C ILE A 115 4.37 -20.20 18.84
N GLU A 116 4.08 -20.69 17.64
CA GLU A 116 4.64 -20.15 16.40
C GLU A 116 4.24 -18.69 16.14
N GLN A 117 2.97 -18.33 16.37
CA GLN A 117 2.50 -16.94 16.23
C GLN A 117 3.13 -16.00 17.27
N ILE A 118 3.35 -16.46 18.50
CA ILE A 118 4.11 -15.72 19.52
C ILE A 118 5.57 -15.54 19.08
N ASN A 119 6.22 -16.58 18.55
CA ASN A 119 7.59 -16.44 18.03
C ASN A 119 7.65 -15.49 16.83
N HIS A 120 6.60 -15.42 16.01
CA HIS A 120 6.50 -14.44 14.95
C HIS A 120 6.34 -13.02 15.50
N SER A 121 5.49 -12.79 16.51
CA SER A 121 5.36 -11.46 17.11
C SER A 121 6.67 -10.97 17.73
N GLU A 122 7.47 -11.84 18.35
CA GLU A 122 8.82 -11.48 18.82
C GLU A 122 9.76 -11.06 17.68
N LYS A 123 9.67 -11.73 16.52
CA LYS A 123 10.44 -11.30 15.32
C LYS A 123 9.94 -9.97 14.78
N VAL A 124 8.62 -9.72 14.80
CA VAL A 124 8.05 -8.42 14.45
C VAL A 124 8.60 -7.34 15.38
N LEU A 125 8.58 -7.57 16.70
CA LEU A 125 9.07 -6.63 17.70
C LEU A 125 10.51 -6.19 17.46
N LYS A 126 11.40 -7.14 17.13
CA LYS A 126 12.81 -6.85 16.80
C LYS A 126 12.97 -6.02 15.52
N SER A 127 12.00 -6.05 14.62
CA SER A 127 12.02 -5.30 13.37
C SER A 127 11.44 -3.88 13.48
N ILE A 128 10.78 -3.55 14.59
CA ILE A 128 10.19 -2.22 14.78
C ILE A 128 11.31 -1.20 14.83
N ARG A 129 11.14 -0.12 14.08
CA ARG A 129 11.98 1.09 14.16
C ARG A 129 11.06 2.29 14.29
N VAL A 130 11.22 3.05 15.37
CA VAL A 130 10.57 4.36 15.52
C VAL A 130 11.28 5.33 14.61
N ILE A 131 10.50 6.09 13.85
CA ILE A 131 10.99 7.05 12.87
C ILE A 131 11.23 8.39 13.56
N PRO A 132 12.41 9.02 13.39
CA PRO A 132 12.69 10.34 13.92
C PRO A 132 11.61 11.34 13.49
N LYS A 133 11.29 12.29 14.37
CA LYS A 133 10.21 13.27 14.13
C LYS A 133 10.37 14.05 12.81
N SER A 134 11.61 14.33 12.40
CA SER A 134 11.92 15.01 11.13
C SER A 134 11.50 14.22 9.89
N ASP A 135 11.46 12.88 9.98
CA ASP A 135 11.35 11.99 8.83
C ASP A 135 9.96 11.35 8.72
N ARG A 136 9.10 11.53 9.74
CA ARG A 136 7.75 10.92 9.79
C ARG A 136 6.87 11.31 8.62
N LYS A 137 6.97 12.56 8.16
CA LYS A 137 6.23 13.02 6.98
C LYS A 137 6.61 12.19 5.75
N HIS A 138 7.92 12.01 5.50
CA HIS A 138 8.40 11.22 4.39
C HIS A 138 7.96 9.76 4.50
N ALA A 139 8.02 9.17 5.70
CA ALA A 139 7.52 7.81 5.93
C ALA A 139 6.01 7.66 5.70
N SER A 140 5.20 8.62 6.16
CA SER A 140 3.76 8.65 5.89
C SER A 140 3.47 8.81 4.39
N ASP A 141 4.31 9.57 3.68
CA ASP A 141 4.17 9.79 2.25
C ASP A 141 4.57 8.53 1.45
N LEU A 142 5.59 7.78 1.89
CA LEU A 142 5.93 6.45 1.39
C LEU A 142 4.82 5.42 1.64
N ASN A 143 4.17 5.44 2.80
CA ASN A 143 3.04 4.54 3.06
C ASN A 143 1.89 4.75 2.07
N LYS A 144 1.58 6.02 1.72
CA LYS A 144 0.57 6.33 0.70
C LYS A 144 0.99 5.81 -0.68
N TYR A 145 2.28 5.88 -1.00
CA TYR A 145 2.84 5.27 -2.19
C TYR A 145 2.69 3.74 -2.19
N ASP A 146 3.03 3.06 -1.10
CA ASP A 146 2.88 1.60 -1.00
C ASP A 146 1.41 1.16 -1.18
N ASN A 147 0.47 1.91 -0.61
CA ASN A 147 -0.97 1.68 -0.78
C ASN A 147 -1.43 1.90 -2.23
N PHE A 148 -0.85 2.88 -2.92
CA PHE A 148 -1.10 3.13 -4.34
C PHE A 148 -0.60 1.96 -5.20
N ILE A 149 0.62 1.48 -4.96
CA ILE A 149 1.19 0.30 -5.64
C ILE A 149 0.37 -0.95 -5.34
N SER A 150 -0.05 -1.15 -4.09
CA SER A 150 -0.93 -2.26 -3.69
C SER A 150 -2.25 -2.25 -4.46
N SER A 151 -2.85 -1.05 -4.64
CA SER A 151 -4.06 -0.86 -5.43
C SER A 151 -3.83 -1.16 -6.93
N LEU A 152 -2.68 -0.78 -7.47
CA LEU A 152 -2.30 -1.10 -8.84
C LEU A 152 -2.12 -2.62 -9.04
N ILE A 153 -1.44 -3.31 -8.13
CA ILE A 153 -1.32 -4.78 -8.17
C ILE A 153 -2.71 -5.44 -8.10
N GLY A 154 -3.55 -5.02 -7.16
CA GLY A 154 -4.94 -5.51 -7.05
C GLY A 154 -5.75 -5.28 -8.33
N SER A 155 -5.56 -4.15 -9.02
CA SER A 155 -6.23 -3.87 -10.28
C SER A 155 -5.86 -4.84 -11.41
N HIS A 156 -4.64 -5.39 -11.42
CA HIS A 156 -4.24 -6.42 -12.38
C HIS A 156 -4.98 -7.75 -12.15
N ASP A 157 -5.38 -8.08 -10.92
CA ASP A 157 -6.20 -9.26 -10.64
C ASP A 157 -7.59 -9.12 -11.23
N LEU A 158 -8.19 -7.94 -11.04
CA LEU A 158 -9.49 -7.60 -11.61
C LEU A 158 -9.42 -7.59 -13.13
N LEU A 159 -8.35 -7.01 -13.71
CA LEU A 159 -8.12 -6.98 -15.15
C LEU A 159 -8.04 -8.40 -15.73
N ASN A 160 -7.24 -9.27 -15.11
CA ASN A 160 -7.09 -10.66 -15.54
C ASN A 160 -8.41 -11.44 -15.46
N LYS A 161 -9.23 -11.18 -14.44
CA LYS A 161 -10.56 -11.78 -14.31
C LYS A 161 -11.49 -11.28 -15.42
N ALA A 162 -11.51 -9.97 -15.67
CA ALA A 162 -12.31 -9.35 -16.71
C ALA A 162 -11.94 -9.85 -18.12
N TYR A 163 -10.65 -10.10 -18.40
CA TYR A 163 -10.21 -10.74 -19.64
C TYR A 163 -10.77 -12.17 -19.76
N LYS A 164 -10.65 -12.99 -18.70
CA LYS A 164 -11.13 -14.38 -18.71
C LYS A 164 -12.64 -14.48 -18.91
N SER A 165 -13.41 -13.52 -18.40
CA SER A 165 -14.87 -13.49 -18.54
C SER A 165 -15.37 -12.70 -19.75
N ASN A 166 -14.48 -12.12 -20.56
CA ASN A 166 -14.85 -11.19 -21.64
C ASN A 166 -15.73 -10.02 -21.16
N SER A 167 -15.49 -9.52 -19.95
CA SER A 167 -16.21 -8.39 -19.35
C SER A 167 -15.74 -7.06 -19.95
N TYR A 168 -16.12 -6.74 -21.19
CA TYR A 168 -15.56 -5.59 -21.92
C TYR A 168 -15.79 -4.22 -21.24
N ILE A 169 -16.93 -4.02 -20.56
CA ILE A 169 -17.19 -2.77 -19.80
C ILE A 169 -16.21 -2.65 -18.62
N GLU A 170 -15.99 -3.76 -17.91
CA GLU A 170 -15.06 -3.84 -16.77
C GLU A 170 -13.61 -3.62 -17.23
N LEU A 171 -13.22 -4.20 -18.38
CA LEU A 171 -11.91 -3.96 -19.01
C LEU A 171 -11.70 -2.46 -19.27
N VAL A 172 -12.65 -1.79 -19.90
CA VAL A 172 -12.57 -0.34 -20.16
C VAL A 172 -12.41 0.45 -18.86
N ALA A 173 -13.18 0.11 -17.82
CA ALA A 173 -13.10 0.79 -16.54
C ALA A 173 -11.71 0.60 -15.89
N ILE A 174 -11.24 -0.64 -15.77
CA ILE A 174 -9.96 -0.95 -15.10
C ILE A 174 -8.77 -0.38 -15.88
N LEU A 175 -8.73 -0.56 -17.20
CA LEU A 175 -7.63 -0.05 -18.03
C LEU A 175 -7.53 1.48 -17.97
N SER A 176 -8.67 2.19 -17.96
CA SER A 176 -8.66 3.64 -17.79
C SER A 176 -8.09 4.09 -16.44
N ASN A 177 -8.43 3.37 -15.35
CA ASN A 177 -7.88 3.65 -14.02
C ASN A 177 -6.37 3.37 -13.96
N GLN A 178 -5.91 2.28 -14.58
CA GLN A 178 -4.48 1.96 -14.63
C GLN A 178 -3.69 3.01 -15.44
N ILE A 179 -4.23 3.49 -16.57
CA ILE A 179 -3.61 4.58 -17.35
C ILE A 179 -3.46 5.84 -16.49
N ASP A 180 -4.53 6.28 -15.82
CA ASP A 180 -4.50 7.43 -14.93
C ASP A 180 -3.46 7.24 -13.81
N ALA A 181 -3.40 6.03 -13.23
CA ALA A 181 -2.43 5.70 -12.20
C ALA A 181 -0.98 5.75 -12.69
N TYR A 182 -0.69 5.21 -13.88
CA TYR A 182 0.65 5.26 -14.47
C TYR A 182 1.08 6.70 -14.77
N LEU A 183 0.18 7.54 -15.27
CA LEU A 183 0.49 8.95 -15.52
C LEU A 183 0.78 9.71 -14.21
N ARG A 184 -0.01 9.48 -13.16
CA ARG A 184 0.24 10.05 -11.82
C ARG A 184 1.62 9.69 -11.29
N LEU A 185 1.99 8.42 -11.35
CA LEU A 185 3.34 7.97 -10.97
C LEU A 185 4.42 8.64 -11.83
N THR A 186 4.21 8.69 -13.14
CA THR A 186 5.19 9.30 -14.05
C THR A 186 5.39 10.79 -13.77
N ILE A 187 4.33 11.53 -13.43
CA ILE A 187 4.40 12.94 -13.01
C ILE A 187 5.27 13.07 -11.75
N ILE A 188 5.06 12.24 -10.74
CA ILE A 188 5.85 12.26 -9.50
C ILE A 188 7.32 11.98 -9.79
N LEU A 189 7.62 10.93 -10.56
CA LEU A 189 9.00 10.58 -10.92
C LEU A 189 9.68 11.69 -11.73
N HIS A 190 8.94 12.31 -12.66
CA HIS A 190 9.43 13.45 -13.42
C HIS A 190 9.80 14.63 -12.51
N GLU A 191 8.93 14.99 -11.57
CA GLU A 191 9.19 16.08 -10.62
C GLU A 191 10.38 15.76 -9.68
N GLN A 192 10.52 14.51 -9.22
CA GLN A 192 11.68 14.06 -8.46
C GLN A 192 12.99 14.15 -9.26
N LEU A 193 12.96 13.76 -10.54
CA LEU A 193 14.13 13.83 -11.45
C LEU A 193 14.58 15.27 -11.70
N ILE A 194 13.64 16.20 -11.93
CA ILE A 194 13.97 17.62 -12.16
C ILE A 194 14.51 18.27 -10.89
N ASN A 195 13.85 18.03 -9.75
CA ASN A 195 14.16 18.72 -8.51
C ASN A 195 15.24 18.02 -7.66
N LYS A 196 15.66 16.81 -8.04
CA LYS A 196 16.60 15.96 -7.28
C LYS A 196 16.18 15.76 -5.83
N THR A 197 14.90 15.42 -5.63
CA THR A 197 14.29 15.29 -4.31
C THR A 197 13.76 13.88 -4.05
N ASP A 198 13.69 13.52 -2.77
CA ASP A 198 13.00 12.33 -2.26
C ASP A 198 11.50 12.61 -2.00
N ASP A 199 11.04 13.86 -2.16
CA ASP A 199 9.66 14.26 -1.89
C ASP A 199 8.67 13.57 -2.83
N ILE A 200 7.53 13.16 -2.27
CA ILE A 200 6.44 12.52 -3.00
C ILE A 200 5.23 13.46 -2.99
N GLU A 201 4.80 13.88 -4.17
CA GLU A 201 3.65 14.76 -4.34
C GLU A 201 2.33 14.01 -4.12
N ILE A 202 1.94 13.89 -2.85
CA ILE A 202 0.83 13.03 -2.38
C ILE A 202 -0.52 13.31 -3.03
N LYS A 203 -0.79 14.55 -3.48
CA LYS A 203 -2.02 14.90 -4.20
C LYS A 203 -2.26 14.03 -5.45
N TYR A 204 -1.21 13.41 -5.98
CA TYR A 204 -1.32 12.49 -7.12
C TYR A 204 -1.58 11.04 -6.72
N LEU A 205 -1.31 10.63 -5.46
CA LEU A 205 -1.41 9.24 -4.99
C LEU A 205 -2.61 8.98 -4.07
N PHE A 206 -3.03 9.99 -3.33
CA PHE A 206 -4.04 9.84 -2.29
C PHE A 206 -5.06 10.97 -2.33
N GLN A 207 -6.31 10.61 -2.03
CA GLN A 207 -7.43 11.52 -1.87
C GLN A 207 -8.22 11.04 -0.65
N GLY A 208 -8.33 11.89 0.37
CA GLY A 208 -9.19 11.63 1.53
C GLY A 208 -10.68 11.69 1.16
N GLU A 209 -11.55 11.12 2.00
CA GLU A 209 -12.99 11.01 1.72
C GLU A 209 -13.69 12.35 1.41
N ASN A 210 -13.23 13.42 2.06
CA ASN A 210 -13.80 14.77 1.92
C ASN A 210 -12.99 15.69 0.99
N GLU A 211 -11.97 15.16 0.31
CA GLU A 211 -11.10 15.95 -0.56
C GLU A 211 -11.59 15.94 -2.01
N LYS A 212 -11.41 17.07 -2.72
CA LYS A 212 -11.67 17.13 -4.16
C LYS A 212 -10.50 16.52 -4.92
N GLY A 213 -10.72 15.35 -5.51
CA GLY A 213 -9.75 14.69 -6.38
C GLY A 213 -9.37 15.49 -7.62
N ILE A 214 -8.16 15.23 -8.13
CA ILE A 214 -7.73 15.73 -9.42
C ILE A 214 -8.44 14.91 -10.50
N MET A 215 -9.22 15.59 -11.35
CA MET A 215 -9.88 14.94 -12.48
C MET A 215 -8.86 14.32 -13.43
N GLU A 216 -9.16 13.14 -13.96
CA GLU A 216 -8.32 12.40 -14.92
C GLU A 216 -7.85 13.25 -16.11
N ARG A 217 -8.72 14.08 -16.70
CA ARG A 217 -8.31 15.00 -17.78
C ARG A 217 -7.24 15.99 -17.35
N LYS A 218 -7.24 16.44 -16.09
CA LYS A 218 -6.19 17.31 -15.54
C LYS A 218 -4.86 16.57 -15.38
N ILE A 219 -4.89 15.25 -15.13
CA ILE A 219 -3.69 14.42 -15.17
C ILE A 219 -3.14 14.34 -16.60
N TYR A 220 -4.01 14.15 -17.60
CA TYR A 220 -3.58 14.12 -19.01
C TYR A 220 -2.99 15.46 -19.44
N GLU A 221 -3.66 16.57 -19.11
CA GLU A 221 -3.19 17.94 -19.39
C GLU A 221 -1.82 18.17 -18.76
N LYS A 222 -1.66 17.87 -17.46
CA LYS A 222 -0.38 18.02 -16.76
C LYS A 222 0.73 17.17 -17.38
N ALA A 223 0.46 15.91 -17.72
CA ALA A 223 1.44 15.03 -18.35
C ALA A 223 1.88 15.53 -19.73
N PHE A 224 0.95 16.13 -20.49
CA PHE A 224 1.26 16.75 -21.78
C PHE A 224 2.07 18.06 -21.60
N GLU A 225 1.64 18.93 -20.69
CA GLU A 225 2.32 20.21 -20.38
C GLU A 225 3.78 20.02 -19.99
N ILE A 226 4.09 18.98 -19.21
CA ILE A 226 5.47 18.67 -18.79
C ILE A 226 6.18 17.67 -19.73
N SER A 227 5.63 17.44 -20.93
CA SER A 227 6.23 16.63 -21.99
C SER A 227 6.52 15.17 -21.60
N ILE A 228 5.73 14.58 -20.70
CA ILE A 228 5.76 13.13 -20.42
C ILE A 228 5.13 12.37 -21.60
N ILE A 229 4.04 12.89 -22.15
CA ILE A 229 3.35 12.36 -23.32
C ILE A 229 3.40 13.36 -24.48
N ASN A 230 3.35 12.86 -25.70
CA ASN A 230 3.30 13.70 -26.91
C ASN A 230 1.85 14.02 -27.30
N GLU A 231 1.69 14.84 -28.35
CA GLU A 231 0.37 15.28 -28.83
C GLU A 231 -0.51 14.11 -29.31
N GLU A 232 0.09 13.09 -29.92
CA GLU A 232 -0.62 11.91 -30.41
C GLU A 232 -1.27 11.13 -29.25
N ILE A 233 -0.48 10.78 -28.23
CA ILE A 233 -0.94 10.09 -27.03
C ILE A 233 -1.99 10.94 -26.30
N PHE A 234 -1.76 12.25 -26.18
CA PHE A 234 -2.71 13.15 -25.52
C PHE A 234 -4.08 13.19 -26.23
N LYS A 235 -4.10 13.23 -27.56
CA LYS A 235 -5.33 13.16 -28.36
C LYS A 235 -6.02 11.80 -28.19
N GLU A 236 -5.27 10.72 -28.21
CA GLU A 236 -5.79 9.36 -28.06
C GLU A 236 -6.44 9.16 -26.67
N LEU A 237 -5.78 9.58 -25.60
CA LEU A 237 -6.31 9.57 -24.24
C LEU A 237 -7.65 10.30 -24.14
N ASN A 238 -7.73 11.52 -24.70
CA ASN A 238 -8.97 12.30 -24.68
C ASN A 238 -10.09 11.66 -25.52
N ASN A 239 -9.75 11.03 -26.65
CA ASN A 239 -10.71 10.29 -27.46
C ASN A 239 -11.25 9.07 -26.71
N LEU A 240 -10.39 8.27 -26.10
CA LEU A 240 -10.79 7.10 -25.31
C LEU A 240 -11.58 7.48 -24.06
N TYR A 241 -11.25 8.59 -23.40
CA TYR A 241 -12.04 9.14 -22.29
C TYR A 241 -13.49 9.45 -22.72
N ASN A 242 -13.66 10.09 -23.88
CA ASN A 242 -14.99 10.37 -24.44
C ASN A 242 -15.77 9.09 -24.77
N LEU A 243 -15.08 8.09 -25.33
CA LEU A 243 -15.67 6.79 -25.63
C LEU A 243 -16.07 6.03 -24.35
N ARG A 244 -15.22 6.02 -23.32
CA ARG A 244 -15.57 5.45 -22.01
C ARG A 244 -16.81 6.11 -21.43
N ASN A 245 -16.92 7.44 -21.47
CA ASN A 245 -18.12 8.11 -20.95
C ASN A 245 -19.40 7.64 -21.66
N ARG A 246 -19.31 7.27 -22.95
CA ARG A 246 -20.42 6.63 -23.67
C ARG A 246 -20.66 5.19 -23.19
N VAL A 247 -19.60 4.40 -23.03
CA VAL A 247 -19.66 3.01 -22.52
C VAL A 247 -20.26 2.96 -21.11
N ILE A 248 -19.86 3.83 -20.20
CA ILE A 248 -20.23 3.78 -18.78
C ILE A 248 -21.59 4.45 -18.54
N HIS A 249 -21.79 5.67 -19.04
CA HIS A 249 -22.96 6.47 -18.68
C HIS A 249 -24.07 6.47 -19.71
N ARG A 250 -23.80 6.07 -20.95
CA ARG A 250 -24.75 6.21 -22.06
C ARG A 250 -24.99 4.92 -22.84
N TYR A 251 -24.52 3.77 -22.34
CA TYR A 251 -24.64 2.49 -23.05
C TYR A 251 -26.09 2.22 -23.47
N ILE A 252 -27.02 2.25 -22.51
CA ILE A 252 -28.46 1.98 -22.72
C ILE A 252 -29.09 2.96 -23.71
N ILE A 253 -28.68 4.23 -23.68
CA ILE A 253 -29.26 5.33 -24.48
C ILE A 253 -28.44 5.66 -25.73
N SER A 254 -27.63 4.70 -26.21
CA SER A 254 -26.79 4.89 -27.40
C SER A 254 -26.86 3.68 -28.33
N PHE A 255 -26.45 3.87 -29.58
CA PHE A 255 -26.35 2.77 -30.56
C PHE A 255 -25.10 1.89 -30.37
N LEU A 256 -24.42 2.00 -29.23
CA LEU A 256 -23.20 1.26 -28.94
C LEU A 256 -23.52 -0.23 -28.80
N LYS A 257 -22.87 -1.06 -29.61
CA LYS A 257 -23.00 -2.53 -29.51
C LYS A 257 -21.85 -3.10 -28.70
N THR A 258 -22.05 -4.28 -28.11
CA THR A 258 -21.00 -4.98 -27.35
C THR A 258 -19.70 -5.16 -28.14
N ARG A 259 -19.78 -5.43 -29.45
CA ARG A 259 -18.60 -5.53 -30.32
C ARG A 259 -17.80 -4.22 -30.40
N ASP A 260 -18.48 -3.08 -30.29
CA ASP A 260 -17.84 -1.76 -30.32
C ASP A 260 -17.11 -1.53 -28.99
N ILE A 261 -17.68 -1.99 -27.87
CA ILE A 261 -17.00 -1.98 -26.56
C ILE A 261 -15.76 -2.88 -26.57
N ALA A 262 -15.84 -4.06 -27.18
CA ALA A 262 -14.68 -4.95 -27.31
C ALA A 262 -13.52 -4.27 -28.04
N LYS A 263 -13.83 -3.53 -29.12
CA LYS A 263 -12.83 -2.71 -29.81
C LYS A 263 -12.27 -1.60 -28.91
N ILE A 264 -13.13 -0.87 -28.20
CA ILE A 264 -12.69 0.19 -27.26
C ILE A 264 -11.78 -0.40 -26.17
N ALA A 265 -12.11 -1.58 -25.62
CA ALA A 265 -11.27 -2.26 -24.63
C ALA A 265 -9.90 -2.66 -25.19
N TYR A 266 -9.85 -3.09 -26.45
CA TYR A 266 -8.59 -3.36 -27.15
C TYR A 266 -7.75 -2.09 -27.31
N ASP A 267 -8.36 -0.98 -27.76
CA ASP A 267 -7.66 0.31 -27.90
C ASP A 267 -7.12 0.79 -26.54
N TYR A 268 -7.90 0.66 -25.46
CA TYR A 268 -7.44 0.90 -24.10
C TYR A 268 -6.27 0.00 -23.67
N THR A 269 -6.25 -1.26 -24.11
CA THR A 269 -5.17 -2.21 -23.79
C THR A 269 -3.85 -1.75 -24.42
N LEU A 270 -3.90 -1.33 -25.68
CA LEU A 270 -2.71 -0.81 -26.39
C LEU A 270 -2.20 0.47 -25.74
N LEU A 271 -3.09 1.43 -25.45
CA LEU A 271 -2.70 2.69 -24.83
C LEU A 271 -2.18 2.50 -23.39
N ASN A 272 -2.73 1.55 -22.64
CA ASN A 272 -2.26 1.18 -21.32
C ASN A 272 -0.79 0.71 -21.36
N GLU A 273 -0.44 -0.17 -22.30
CA GLU A 273 0.94 -0.63 -22.46
C GLU A 273 1.88 0.50 -22.88
N THR A 274 1.45 1.37 -23.80
CA THR A 274 2.22 2.56 -24.21
C THR A 274 2.55 3.44 -22.99
N VAL A 275 1.57 3.76 -22.16
CA VAL A 275 1.77 4.59 -20.96
C VAL A 275 2.61 3.86 -19.90
N ARG A 276 2.43 2.54 -19.74
CA ARG A 276 3.25 1.72 -18.83
C ARG A 276 4.73 1.74 -19.23
N LEU A 277 5.04 1.69 -20.53
CA LEU A 277 6.41 1.78 -21.02
C LEU A 277 7.03 3.17 -20.80
N ILE A 278 6.22 4.23 -20.87
CA ILE A 278 6.66 5.58 -20.47
C ILE A 278 7.02 5.60 -18.99
N LEU A 279 6.14 5.12 -18.10
CA LEU A 279 6.41 5.01 -16.67
C LEU A 279 7.73 4.26 -16.41
N LYS A 280 7.88 3.07 -17.01
CA LYS A 280 9.10 2.26 -16.91
C LYS A 280 10.36 3.07 -17.27
N SER A 281 10.30 3.90 -18.33
CA SER A 281 11.46 4.72 -18.71
C SER A 281 11.85 5.76 -17.65
N TYR A 282 10.89 6.24 -16.85
CA TYR A 282 11.14 7.16 -15.74
C TYR A 282 11.68 6.42 -14.51
N GLU A 283 11.14 5.24 -14.21
CA GLU A 283 11.68 4.36 -13.17
C GLU A 283 13.15 4.04 -13.46
N GLU A 284 13.47 3.63 -14.69
CA GLU A 284 14.82 3.32 -15.14
C GLU A 284 15.78 4.51 -15.07
N LYS A 285 15.30 5.73 -15.38
CA LYS A 285 16.11 6.95 -15.26
C LYS A 285 16.47 7.28 -13.81
N GLN A 286 15.61 6.93 -12.85
CA GLN A 286 15.82 7.28 -11.44
C GLN A 286 16.77 6.31 -10.73
N ILE A 287 16.86 5.05 -11.19
CA ILE A 287 17.73 4.03 -10.59
C ILE A 287 19.18 4.52 -10.50
N GLY A 288 19.75 4.43 -9.30
CA GLY A 288 21.16 4.75 -9.04
C GLY A 288 21.48 6.24 -8.92
N LEU A 289 20.49 7.14 -9.01
CA LEU A 289 20.71 8.58 -8.84
C LEU A 289 20.86 9.02 -7.37
N GLY A 290 20.57 8.14 -6.41
CA GLY A 290 20.69 8.44 -4.99
C GLY A 290 19.61 9.37 -4.43
N PHE A 291 18.54 9.65 -5.20
CA PHE A 291 17.35 10.38 -4.77
C PHE A 291 16.09 9.87 -5.49
N GLY A 292 14.93 10.15 -4.92
CA GLY A 292 13.63 9.67 -5.40
C GLY A 292 13.37 8.22 -5.00
N ILE A 293 12.14 7.77 -5.27
CA ILE A 293 11.61 6.48 -4.79
C ILE A 293 12.50 5.29 -5.22
N TYR A 294 13.01 5.33 -6.45
CA TYR A 294 13.86 4.28 -7.03
C TYR A 294 15.37 4.60 -6.98
N GLY A 295 15.77 5.75 -6.45
CA GLY A 295 17.18 6.19 -6.52
C GLY A 295 18.08 5.59 -5.46
N LYS A 296 17.56 5.22 -4.28
CA LYS A 296 18.31 4.62 -3.17
C LYS A 296 17.92 3.16 -2.97
N GLY A 297 18.91 2.27 -2.91
CA GLY A 297 18.71 0.86 -2.54
C GLY A 297 17.98 0.01 -3.59
N PHE A 298 17.48 0.60 -4.67
CA PHE A 298 16.91 -0.16 -5.78
C PHE A 298 18.03 -0.63 -6.72
N SER A 299 18.18 -1.94 -6.84
CA SER A 299 19.01 -2.56 -7.87
C SER A 299 18.09 -3.11 -8.95
N ARG A 300 18.45 -2.88 -10.22
CA ARG A 300 17.81 -3.57 -11.34
C ARG A 300 17.97 -5.08 -11.13
N LYS A 301 16.87 -5.75 -10.76
CA LYS A 301 16.80 -7.21 -10.73
C LYS A 301 16.12 -7.65 -12.02
N ASP A 302 16.84 -8.40 -12.84
CA ASP A 302 16.24 -8.99 -14.04
C ASP A 302 15.34 -10.19 -13.69
N ASN A 303 15.47 -10.76 -12.48
CA ASN A 303 14.65 -11.86 -11.99
C ASN A 303 14.11 -11.57 -10.58
N PHE A 304 12.82 -11.84 -10.38
CA PHE A 304 12.14 -11.78 -9.08
C PHE A 304 12.12 -13.16 -8.42
N ASP A 305 12.32 -13.22 -7.11
CA ASP A 305 12.27 -14.47 -6.35
C ASP A 305 10.85 -14.78 -5.84
N ASP A 306 10.64 -16.00 -5.32
CA ASP A 306 9.35 -16.45 -4.77
C ASP A 306 8.84 -15.55 -3.64
N LEU A 307 9.74 -14.96 -2.85
CA LEU A 307 9.37 -14.06 -1.76
C LEU A 307 8.86 -12.71 -2.30
N ASP A 308 9.45 -12.19 -3.37
CA ASP A 308 9.00 -10.98 -4.05
C ASP A 308 7.58 -11.16 -4.60
N TYR A 309 7.27 -12.31 -5.22
CA TYR A 309 5.91 -12.64 -5.64
C TYR A 309 4.93 -12.75 -4.47
N LYS A 310 5.32 -13.43 -3.38
CA LYS A 310 4.48 -13.55 -2.19
C LYS A 310 4.17 -12.20 -1.54
N ARG A 311 5.14 -11.27 -1.53
CA ARG A 311 4.90 -9.89 -1.05
C ARG A 311 3.87 -9.18 -1.92
N ALA A 312 4.02 -9.23 -3.24
CA ALA A 312 3.04 -8.64 -4.17
C ALA A 312 1.64 -9.27 -4.00
N TYR A 313 1.58 -10.58 -3.77
CA TYR A 313 0.30 -11.28 -3.55
C TYR A 313 -0.32 -10.91 -2.21
N ALA A 314 0.48 -10.68 -1.18
CA ALA A 314 0.00 -10.21 0.11
C ALA A 314 -0.56 -8.78 0.00
N MET A 315 0.10 -7.89 -0.75
CA MET A 315 -0.42 -6.56 -1.08
C MET A 315 -1.79 -6.66 -1.79
N ALA A 316 -1.90 -7.51 -2.82
CA ALA A 316 -3.16 -7.75 -3.50
C ALA A 316 -4.25 -8.28 -2.54
N ASN A 317 -3.92 -9.22 -1.65
CA ASN A 317 -4.85 -9.76 -0.66
C ASN A 317 -5.34 -8.69 0.31
N ASP A 318 -4.45 -7.82 0.78
CA ASP A 318 -4.78 -6.69 1.65
C ASP A 318 -5.66 -5.67 0.93
N LYS A 319 -5.55 -5.56 -0.39
CA LYS A 319 -6.42 -4.69 -1.20
C LYS A 319 -7.80 -5.29 -1.45
N HIS A 320 -7.87 -6.58 -1.79
CA HIS A 320 -9.12 -7.22 -2.20
C HIS A 320 -10.09 -7.42 -1.04
N LEU A 321 -9.57 -7.84 0.12
CA LEU A 321 -10.36 -8.15 1.32
C LEU A 321 -11.53 -9.13 1.10
N ILE A 322 -11.55 -9.86 -0.02
CA ILE A 322 -12.55 -10.87 -0.35
C ILE A 322 -11.90 -12.22 -0.69
N LYS A 323 -12.57 -13.29 -0.30
CA LYS A 323 -12.01 -14.65 -0.34
C LYS A 323 -11.78 -15.15 -1.76
N GLU A 324 -12.63 -14.75 -2.69
CA GLU A 324 -12.63 -15.20 -4.09
C GLU A 324 -11.44 -14.69 -4.90
N LEU A 325 -10.87 -13.54 -4.48
CA LEU A 325 -9.69 -12.94 -5.10
C LEU A 325 -8.41 -13.19 -4.29
N LYS A 326 -8.51 -13.94 -3.18
CA LYS A 326 -7.36 -14.24 -2.34
C LYS A 326 -6.35 -15.10 -3.09
N ARG A 327 -5.14 -14.58 -3.24
CA ARG A 327 -3.96 -15.28 -3.75
C ARG A 327 -3.35 -16.16 -2.67
N LYS A 328 -2.84 -17.32 -3.09
CA LYS A 328 -2.09 -18.24 -2.24
C LYS A 328 -0.69 -17.68 -1.97
N LEU A 329 -0.28 -17.71 -0.70
CA LEU A 329 1.02 -17.26 -0.21
C LEU A 329 1.94 -18.42 0.15
#